data_AF-D1AI93-F1
#
_entry.id   AF-D1AI93-F1
#
_cell.length_a   1.000
_cell.length_b   1.000
_cell.length_c   1.000
_cell.angle_alpha   90.00
_cell.angle_beta   90.00
_cell.angle_gamma   90.00
#
_symmetry.space_group_name_H-M   'P 1'
#
loop_
_entity.id
_entity.type
_entity.pdbx_description
1 polymer ?
#
loop_
_entity_poly.entity_id
_entity_poly.type
_entity_poly.pdbx_seq_one_letter_code
_entity_poly.pdbx_strand_id
1 'polypeptide(L)'
;MNKTTLEVLSWDEPLIEDFSAENAVNIAKAKYKSTGWMRGTFTSVYLIHYTIYNPQKLHEVRSTFTGYTIFSGIINGKAGSITFLETGEHSKNSLISSLSIKPEAATNDFMGLEGSGKYTFENGQIILITEF
;
A
#
# COMPACT_ATOMS: atom_id res chain seq x y z
N MET A 1 -2.49 10.05 -15.85
CA MET A 1 -2.13 9.33 -14.61
C MET A 1 -2.25 10.29 -13.46
N ASN A 2 -3.07 9.93 -12.48
CA ASN A 2 -3.38 10.80 -11.35
C ASN A 2 -2.44 10.50 -10.17
N LYS A 3 -1.89 11.53 -9.52
CA LYS A 3 -0.90 11.38 -8.45
C LYS A 3 -1.47 11.77 -7.09
N THR A 4 -1.18 10.94 -6.10
CA THR A 4 -1.51 11.14 -4.70
C THR A 4 -0.26 10.93 -3.85
N THR A 5 0.11 11.93 -3.04
CA THR A 5 1.21 11.81 -2.08
C THR A 5 0.69 11.20 -0.79
N LEU A 6 1.41 10.21 -0.24
CA LEU A 6 1.08 9.53 1.01
C LEU A 6 2.10 9.88 2.10
N GLU A 7 1.59 10.34 3.23
CA GLU A 7 2.34 10.55 4.47
C GLU A 7 2.05 9.38 5.40
N VAL A 8 3.10 8.68 5.87
CA VAL A 8 2.96 7.58 6.82
C VAL A 8 2.60 8.13 8.19
N LEU A 9 1.43 7.77 8.71
CA LEU A 9 0.99 8.14 10.05
C LEU A 9 1.37 7.08 11.09
N SER A 10 1.27 5.81 10.71
CA SER A 10 1.64 4.68 11.58
C SER A 10 2.02 3.47 10.75
N TRP A 11 2.97 2.69 11.24
CA TRP A 11 3.38 1.40 10.69
C TRP A 11 3.67 0.44 11.85
N ASP A 12 2.88 -0.62 11.95
CA ASP A 12 3.04 -1.69 12.94
C ASP A 12 3.18 -3.02 12.21
N GLU A 13 4.29 -3.71 12.39
CA GLU A 13 4.65 -4.89 11.60
C GLU A 13 5.21 -6.01 12.49
N PRO A 14 4.36 -6.63 13.32
CA PRO A 14 4.75 -7.82 14.06
C PRO A 14 4.97 -9.02 13.14
N LEU A 15 5.88 -9.89 13.57
CA LEU A 15 5.95 -11.27 13.07
C LEU A 15 4.63 -12.00 13.39
N ILE A 16 4.15 -12.82 12.45
CA ILE A 16 2.99 -13.69 12.71
C ILE A 16 3.36 -14.77 13.71
N GLU A 17 4.54 -15.37 13.51
CA GLU A 17 5.14 -16.39 14.37
C GLU A 17 6.67 -16.24 14.35
N ASP A 18 7.32 -16.76 15.39
CA ASP A 18 8.78 -16.76 15.52
C ASP A 18 9.38 -17.94 14.73
N PHE A 19 9.44 -17.80 13.41
CA PHE A 19 10.10 -18.75 12.51
C PHE A 19 11.58 -18.39 12.29
N SER A 20 12.34 -19.31 11.70
CA SER A 20 13.67 -18.98 11.20
C SER A 20 13.61 -17.78 10.24
N ALA A 21 14.66 -16.97 10.19
CA ALA A 21 14.73 -15.75 9.37
C ALA A 21 14.44 -15.99 7.87
N GLU A 22 14.56 -17.24 7.40
CA GLU A 22 14.28 -17.68 6.03
C GLU A 22 12.77 -17.86 5.73
N ASN A 23 11.93 -17.92 6.76
CA ASN A 23 10.47 -18.11 6.66
C ASN A 23 9.69 -16.99 7.37
N ALA A 24 10.33 -15.84 7.59
CA ALA A 24 9.72 -14.74 8.33
C ALA A 24 8.55 -14.14 7.54
N VAL A 25 7.35 -14.25 8.13
CA VAL A 25 6.13 -13.59 7.64
C VAL A 25 5.65 -12.60 8.69
N ASN A 26 5.38 -11.39 8.25
CA ASN A 26 4.87 -10.30 9.08
C ASN A 26 3.45 -9.93 8.64
N ILE A 27 2.65 -9.44 9.60
CA ILE A 27 1.43 -8.70 9.30
C ILE A 27 1.74 -7.23 9.52
N ALA A 28 1.76 -6.42 8.45
CA ALA A 28 1.88 -4.98 8.59
C ALA A 28 0.50 -4.33 8.60
N LYS A 29 0.26 -3.45 9.57
CA LYS A 29 -0.86 -2.52 9.62
C LYS A 29 -0.33 -1.11 9.44
N ALA A 30 -0.77 -0.44 8.38
CA ALA A 30 -0.31 0.90 8.06
C ALA A 30 -1.47 1.88 7.96
N LYS A 31 -1.21 3.13 8.32
CA LYS A 31 -2.13 4.24 8.08
C LYS A 31 -1.39 5.37 7.39
N TYR A 32 -2.05 5.98 6.43
CA TYR A 32 -1.51 7.10 5.68
C TYR A 32 -2.52 8.24 5.58
N LYS A 33 -2.01 9.46 5.59
CA LYS A 33 -2.76 10.64 5.14
C LYS A 33 -2.39 10.93 3.71
N SER A 34 -3.35 11.35 2.90
CA SER A 34 -3.11 11.62 1.49
C SER A 34 -3.41 13.06 1.08
N THR A 35 -2.61 13.56 0.14
CA THR A 35 -2.83 14.84 -0.55
C THR A 35 -2.68 14.67 -2.07
N GLY A 36 -3.17 15.65 -2.84
CA GLY A 36 -3.18 15.60 -4.30
C GLY A 36 -4.53 15.13 -4.86
N TRP A 37 -4.50 14.19 -5.83
CA TRP A 37 -5.69 13.69 -6.50
C TRP A 37 -6.73 13.09 -5.53
N MET A 38 -6.26 12.25 -4.62
CA MET A 38 -7.07 11.66 -3.56
C MET A 38 -6.73 12.33 -2.23
N ARG A 39 -7.73 12.89 -1.56
CA ARG A 39 -7.56 13.54 -0.24
C ARG A 39 -8.34 12.77 0.81
N GLY A 40 -7.64 12.20 1.79
CA GLY A 40 -8.26 11.39 2.82
C GLY A 40 -7.27 10.56 3.60
N THR A 41 -7.74 9.40 4.07
CA THR A 41 -6.93 8.45 4.85
C THR A 41 -6.92 7.11 4.13
N PHE A 42 -5.77 6.45 4.14
CA PHE A 42 -5.59 5.06 3.74
C PHE A 42 -5.32 4.22 4.99
N THR A 43 -5.97 3.07 5.11
CA THR A 43 -5.67 2.05 6.12
C THR A 43 -5.38 0.74 5.41
N SER A 44 -4.21 0.18 5.66
CA SER A 44 -3.71 -1.00 4.95
C SER A 44 -3.41 -2.14 5.91
N VAL A 45 -3.65 -3.36 5.45
CA VAL A 45 -3.19 -4.59 6.09
C VAL A 45 -2.49 -5.44 5.06
N TYR A 46 -1.22 -5.76 5.32
CA TYR A 46 -0.35 -6.53 4.43
C TYR A 46 0.12 -7.81 5.12
N LEU A 47 0.23 -8.88 4.34
CA LEU A 47 1.09 -10.02 4.63
C LEU A 47 2.40 -9.81 3.88
N ILE A 48 3.50 -9.78 4.60
CA ILE A 48 4.84 -9.52 4.06
C ILE A 48 5.70 -10.74 4.32
N HIS A 49 6.30 -11.29 3.28
CA HIS A 49 7.26 -12.39 3.40
C HIS A 49 8.66 -11.87 3.06
N TYR A 50 9.58 -11.99 4.02
CA TYR A 50 10.98 -11.61 3.82
C TYR A 50 11.79 -12.79 3.32
N THR A 51 12.32 -12.70 2.10
CA THR A 51 13.18 -13.73 1.50
C THR A 51 14.64 -13.55 1.90
N ILE A 52 15.06 -12.30 2.14
CA ILE A 52 16.36 -11.96 2.72
C ILE A 52 16.08 -10.92 3.79
N TYR A 53 16.25 -11.29 5.05
CA TYR A 53 16.18 -10.36 6.18
C TYR A 53 17.56 -10.26 6.83
N ASN A 54 18.18 -9.08 6.72
CA ASN A 54 19.41 -8.77 7.44
C ASN A 54 19.26 -7.41 8.13
N PRO A 55 19.02 -7.36 9.45
CA PRO A 55 18.81 -6.11 10.17
C PRO A 55 20.07 -5.22 10.18
N GLN A 56 21.25 -5.79 9.93
CA GLN A 56 22.52 -5.05 9.81
C GLN A 56 22.75 -4.53 8.39
N LYS A 57 22.00 -5.03 7.40
CA LYS A 57 22.12 -4.67 5.98
C LYS A 57 20.74 -4.50 5.35
N LEU A 58 20.02 -3.48 5.79
CA LEU A 58 18.66 -3.16 5.32
C LEU A 58 18.56 -3.00 3.78
N HIS A 59 19.65 -2.67 3.10
CA HIS A 59 19.73 -2.55 1.64
C HIS A 59 19.77 -3.90 0.89
N GLU A 60 19.98 -5.01 1.60
CA GLU A 60 19.92 -6.37 1.03
C GLU A 60 18.54 -7.00 1.21
N VAL A 61 17.59 -6.28 1.85
CA VAL A 61 16.26 -6.79 2.14
C VAL A 61 15.48 -7.03 0.86
N ARG A 62 14.95 -8.24 0.73
CA ARG A 62 14.00 -8.62 -0.30
C ARG A 62 12.73 -9.13 0.33
N SER A 63 11.59 -8.60 -0.08
CA SER A 63 10.29 -9.06 0.37
C SER A 63 9.26 -9.05 -0.74
N THR A 64 8.26 -9.91 -0.58
CA THR A 64 7.00 -9.81 -1.31
C THR A 64 5.89 -9.47 -0.34
N PHE A 65 4.86 -8.80 -0.84
CA PHE A 65 3.67 -8.51 -0.04
C PHE A 65 2.39 -8.66 -0.84
N THR A 66 1.31 -8.96 -0.13
CA THR A 66 -0.05 -8.82 -0.61
C THR A 66 -0.94 -8.31 0.51
N GLY A 67 -1.99 -7.57 0.18
CA GLY A 67 -2.88 -7.07 1.19
C GLY A 67 -4.04 -6.27 0.62
N TYR A 68 -4.79 -5.69 1.55
CA TYR A 68 -5.88 -4.79 1.22
C TYR A 68 -5.63 -3.42 1.82
N THR A 69 -5.99 -2.40 1.07
CA THR A 69 -5.95 -1.01 1.51
C THR A 69 -7.30 -0.35 1.30
N ILE A 70 -7.83 0.25 2.36
CA ILE A 70 -9.07 1.01 2.31
C ILE A 70 -8.73 2.49 2.28
N PHE A 71 -9.13 3.17 1.20
CA PHE A 71 -9.17 4.62 1.16
C PHE A 71 -10.55 5.11 1.60
N SER A 72 -10.59 6.15 2.42
CA SER A 72 -11.81 6.92 2.72
C SER A 72 -11.51 8.39 2.58
N GLY A 73 -12.27 9.08 1.73
CA GLY A 73 -12.04 10.51 1.48
C GLY A 73 -12.70 11.03 0.22
N ILE A 74 -12.04 11.99 -0.40
CA ILE A 74 -12.55 12.77 -1.53
C ILE A 74 -11.67 12.59 -2.75
N ILE A 75 -12.29 12.32 -3.89
CA ILE A 75 -11.66 12.28 -5.22
C ILE A 75 -12.47 13.20 -6.13
N ASN A 76 -11.83 14.24 -6.67
CA ASN A 76 -12.49 15.22 -7.55
C ASN A 76 -13.84 15.77 -7.00
N GLY A 77 -13.89 16.07 -5.70
CA GLY A 77 -15.08 16.62 -5.03
C GLY A 77 -16.15 15.59 -4.64
N LYS A 78 -16.03 14.35 -5.07
CA LYS A 78 -16.90 13.22 -4.69
C LYS A 78 -16.38 12.51 -3.46
N ALA A 79 -17.27 12.04 -2.60
CA ALA A 79 -16.92 11.43 -1.32
C ALA A 79 -17.34 9.96 -1.25
N GLY A 80 -16.47 9.12 -0.68
CA GLY A 80 -16.73 7.70 -0.51
C GLY A 80 -15.50 6.95 -0.02
N SER A 81 -15.58 5.63 -0.11
CA SER A 81 -14.46 4.74 0.15
C SER A 81 -14.25 3.76 -0.98
N ILE A 82 -12.99 3.34 -1.18
CA ILE A 82 -12.62 2.26 -2.10
C ILE A 82 -11.66 1.32 -1.39
N THR A 83 -11.74 0.03 -1.76
CA THR A 83 -10.80 -0.98 -1.30
C THR A 83 -9.91 -1.38 -2.46
N PHE A 84 -8.60 -1.32 -2.27
CA PHE A 84 -7.61 -1.86 -3.18
C PHE A 84 -7.18 -3.25 -2.73
N LEU A 85 -7.06 -4.19 -3.67
CA LEU A 85 -6.20 -5.36 -3.53
C LEU A 85 -4.82 -5.00 -4.05
N GLU A 86 -3.80 -5.28 -3.25
CA GLU A 86 -2.42 -4.94 -3.56
C GLU A 86 -1.51 -6.16 -3.59
N THR A 87 -0.54 -6.12 -4.49
CA THR A 87 0.61 -7.01 -4.51
C THR A 87 1.88 -6.21 -4.79
N GLY A 88 3.01 -6.67 -4.29
CA GLY A 88 4.28 -6.07 -4.67
C GLY A 88 5.51 -6.84 -4.21
N GLU A 89 6.64 -6.37 -4.72
CA GLU A 89 7.98 -6.85 -4.41
C GLU A 89 8.86 -5.64 -4.08
N HIS A 90 9.60 -5.76 -2.98
CA HIS A 90 10.65 -4.82 -2.60
C HIS A 90 12.01 -5.50 -2.74
N SER A 91 12.95 -4.85 -3.43
CA SER A 91 14.31 -5.35 -3.60
C SER A 91 15.30 -4.21 -3.78
N LYS A 92 16.31 -4.14 -2.89
CA LYS A 92 17.38 -3.13 -2.84
C LYS A 92 16.87 -1.69 -2.81
N ASN A 93 16.50 -1.16 -3.99
CA ASN A 93 16.04 0.22 -4.24
C ASN A 93 14.81 0.27 -5.16
N SER A 94 14.15 -0.86 -5.41
CA SER A 94 12.99 -0.96 -6.29
C SER A 94 11.78 -1.44 -5.52
N LEU A 95 10.66 -0.76 -5.75
CA LEU A 95 9.33 -1.20 -5.37
C LEU A 95 8.54 -1.43 -6.65
N ILE A 96 8.21 -2.68 -6.92
CA ILE A 96 7.25 -3.04 -7.96
C ILE A 96 5.95 -3.34 -7.23
N SER A 97 4.88 -2.64 -7.58
CA SER A 97 3.57 -2.84 -6.94
C SER A 97 2.46 -2.72 -7.96
N SER A 98 1.36 -3.40 -7.66
CA SER A 98 0.11 -3.34 -8.41
C SER A 98 -1.04 -3.23 -7.42
N LEU A 99 -1.95 -2.29 -7.70
CA LEU A 99 -3.18 -2.08 -6.96
C LEU A 99 -4.35 -2.24 -7.93
N SER A 100 -5.43 -2.85 -7.46
CA SER A 100 -6.70 -2.95 -8.20
C SER A 100 -7.85 -2.63 -7.26
N ILE A 101 -8.77 -1.75 -7.70
CA ILE A 101 -9.99 -1.48 -6.94
C ILE A 101 -10.87 -2.73 -6.94
N LYS A 102 -11.53 -2.99 -5.81
CA LYS A 102 -12.65 -3.93 -5.66
C LYS A 102 -13.97 -3.17 -5.83
N PRO A 103 -14.58 -3.16 -7.03
CA PRO A 103 -15.73 -2.30 -7.32
C PRO A 103 -16.93 -2.58 -6.41
N GLU A 104 -17.10 -3.84 -6.00
CA GLU A 104 -18.13 -4.32 -5.09
C GLU A 104 -17.96 -3.79 -3.65
N ALA A 105 -16.76 -3.35 -3.28
CA ALA A 105 -16.43 -2.81 -1.96
C ALA A 105 -16.40 -1.27 -1.94
N ALA A 106 -16.66 -0.63 -3.07
CA ALA A 106 -16.69 0.82 -3.17
C ALA A 106 -18.04 1.38 -2.67
N THR A 107 -18.01 2.54 -2.04
CA THR A 107 -19.20 3.14 -1.38
C THR A 107 -19.54 4.52 -1.95
N ASN A 108 -20.78 4.95 -1.73
CA ASN A 108 -21.28 6.28 -2.08
C ASN A 108 -20.98 6.64 -3.55
N ASP A 109 -20.33 7.80 -3.78
CA ASP A 109 -20.02 8.29 -5.12
C ASP A 109 -19.01 7.41 -5.89
N PHE A 110 -18.41 6.43 -5.23
CA PHE A 110 -17.44 5.50 -5.81
C PHE A 110 -18.03 4.11 -6.11
N MET A 111 -19.32 3.85 -5.82
CA MET A 111 -19.93 2.54 -6.10
C MET A 111 -19.70 2.11 -7.56
N GLY A 112 -19.16 0.89 -7.74
CA GLY A 112 -18.84 0.35 -9.07
C GLY A 112 -17.61 0.97 -9.74
N LEU A 113 -16.83 1.80 -9.03
CA LEU A 113 -15.57 2.33 -9.56
C LEU A 113 -14.58 1.19 -9.81
N GLU A 114 -14.10 1.12 -11.03
CA GLU A 114 -12.97 0.27 -11.43
C GLU A 114 -11.73 1.13 -11.58
N GLY A 115 -10.56 0.52 -11.39
CA GLY A 115 -9.31 1.24 -11.54
C GLY A 115 -8.13 0.45 -11.00
N SER A 116 -6.95 0.94 -11.35
CA SER A 116 -5.69 0.37 -10.92
C SER A 116 -4.74 1.43 -10.41
N GLY A 117 -3.62 0.99 -9.84
CA GLY A 117 -2.55 1.89 -9.47
C GLY A 117 -1.24 1.18 -9.16
N LYS A 118 -0.24 1.98 -8.84
CA LYS A 118 1.07 1.54 -8.37
C LYS A 118 1.69 2.57 -7.45
N TYR A 119 2.51 2.13 -6.51
CA TYR A 119 3.38 3.00 -5.73
C TYR A 119 4.68 3.29 -6.46
N THR A 120 5.22 4.47 -6.22
CA THR A 120 6.59 4.87 -6.55
C THR A 120 7.14 5.77 -5.46
N PHE A 121 8.46 5.97 -5.44
CA PHE A 121 9.11 6.95 -4.58
C PHE A 121 9.54 8.16 -5.41
N GLU A 122 9.14 9.36 -5.02
CA GLU A 122 9.59 10.62 -5.63
C GLU A 122 10.06 11.57 -4.53
N ASN A 123 11.31 12.03 -4.59
CA ASN A 123 11.89 12.97 -3.61
C ASN A 123 11.72 12.54 -2.14
N GLY A 124 11.84 11.24 -1.86
CA GLY A 124 11.66 10.68 -0.51
C GLY A 124 10.20 10.54 -0.05
N GLN A 125 9.23 10.82 -0.92
CA GLN A 125 7.80 10.64 -0.64
C GLN A 125 7.25 9.41 -1.34
N ILE A 126 6.26 8.76 -0.70
CA ILE A 126 5.48 7.69 -1.31
C ILE A 126 4.42 8.34 -2.20
N ILE A 127 4.41 7.99 -3.48
CA ILE A 127 3.43 8.46 -4.46
C ILE A 127 2.61 7.27 -4.95
N LEU A 128 1.29 7.36 -4.78
CA LEU A 128 0.34 6.48 -5.44
C LEU A 128 -0.04 7.09 -6.80
N ILE A 129 0.23 6.35 -7.87
CA ILE A 129 -0.21 6.68 -9.22
C ILE A 129 -1.43 5.83 -9.54
N THR A 130 -2.54 6.45 -9.91
CA THR A 130 -3.78 5.74 -10.26
C THR A 130 -4.24 5.99 -11.69
N GLU A 131 -5.03 5.03 -12.20
CA GLU A 131 -5.69 5.04 -13.50
C GLU A 131 -7.19 4.81 -13.32
N PHE A 132 -7.91 5.90 -13.03
CA PHE A 132 -9.37 6.07 -13.01
C PHE A 132 -9.72 7.54 -12.73
#